data_AF-A0A4R8IAA7-F1
#
_entry.id   AF-A0A4R8IAA7-F1
#
_cell.length_a   1.000
_cell.length_b   1.000
_cell.length_c   1.000
_cell.angle_alpha   90.00
_cell.angle_beta   90.00
_cell.angle_gamma   90.00
#
_symmetry.space_group_name_H-M   'P 1'
#
loop_
_entity.id
_entity.type
_entity.pdbx_description
1 polymer ?
#
loop_
_entity_poly.entity_id
_entity_poly.type
_entity_poly.pdbx_seq_one_letter_code
_entity_poly.pdbx_strand_id
1 'polypeptide(L)'
;MKTILKYDSQIQSFTIALFLLSFIFIKFFSDDIISKLIVGEFFLIAIVQYTNNLIKFFSKEYIRTDSRYVYIFLSSYVVIGFIILILLSIFDIAKGNIPLRHFFELLVISWMILSPILIIQSLLISYSDKNLNNEKPNI
;
A
#
# COMPACT_ATOMS: atom_id res chain seq x y z
N MET A 1 16.42 7.31 -9.37
CA MET A 1 16.14 7.08 -7.93
C MET A 1 16.19 8.35 -7.08
N LYS A 2 17.21 9.23 -7.21
CA LYS A 2 17.35 10.43 -6.37
C LYS A 2 16.14 11.38 -6.38
N THR A 3 15.42 11.50 -7.50
CA THR A 3 14.29 12.45 -7.63
C THR A 3 13.04 12.05 -6.84
N ILE A 4 12.68 10.76 -6.82
CA ILE A 4 11.50 10.27 -6.08
C ILE A 4 11.75 10.36 -4.56
N LEU A 5 12.98 10.05 -4.13
CA LEU A 5 13.38 10.13 -2.72
C LEU A 5 13.36 11.57 -2.17
N LYS A 6 13.62 12.58 -3.03
CA LYS A 6 13.51 13.99 -2.65
C LYS A 6 12.09 14.37 -2.20
N TYR A 7 11.08 13.71 -2.75
CA TYR A 7 9.67 14.00 -2.48
C TYR A 7 9.03 13.02 -1.50
N ASP A 8 9.81 12.12 -0.89
CA ASP A 8 9.29 11.09 0.00
C ASP A 8 8.42 11.66 1.13
N SER A 9 8.90 12.68 1.85
CA SER A 9 8.12 13.30 2.92
C SER A 9 6.81 13.91 2.44
N GLN A 10 6.75 14.42 1.21
CA GLN A 10 5.54 15.00 0.63
C GLN A 10 4.56 13.90 0.21
N ILE A 11 5.07 12.82 -0.38
CA ILE A 11 4.29 11.62 -0.73
C ILE A 11 3.68 11.01 0.54
N GLN A 12 4.45 10.90 1.62
CA GLN A 12 3.96 10.37 2.90
C GLN A 12 2.87 11.27 3.50
N SER A 13 3.12 12.59 3.59
CA SER A 13 2.11 13.54 4.09
C SER A 13 0.82 13.53 3.27
N PHE A 14 0.94 13.50 1.95
CA PHE A 14 -0.22 13.41 1.05
C PHE A 14 -1.00 12.11 1.27
N THR A 15 -0.29 10.99 1.43
CA THR A 15 -0.91 9.69 1.65
C THR A 15 -1.62 9.59 3.00
N ILE A 16 -1.05 10.16 4.06
CA ILE A 16 -1.71 10.30 5.36
C ILE A 16 -2.98 11.13 5.22
N ALA A 17 -2.89 12.28 4.53
CA ALA A 17 -4.02 13.16 4.33
C ALA A 17 -5.17 12.44 3.61
N LEU A 18 -4.88 11.75 2.50
CA LEU A 18 -5.85 10.93 1.78
C LEU A 18 -6.47 9.87 2.69
N PHE A 19 -5.63 9.08 3.38
CA PHE A 19 -6.11 8.01 4.26
C PHE A 19 -7.08 8.52 5.32
N LEU A 20 -6.76 9.63 6.00
CA LEU A 20 -7.64 10.25 6.99
C LEU A 20 -8.92 10.81 6.36
N LEU A 21 -8.81 11.41 5.18
CA LEU A 21 -9.94 11.93 4.43
C LEU A 21 -10.91 10.78 4.08
N SER A 22 -10.41 9.64 3.62
CA SER A 22 -11.22 8.45 3.31
C SER A 22 -12.04 7.98 4.52
N PHE A 23 -11.44 7.95 5.73
CA PHE A 23 -12.18 7.61 6.96
C PHE A 23 -13.29 8.60 7.29
N ILE A 24 -13.03 9.89 7.07
CA ILE A 24 -14.04 10.93 7.26
C ILE A 24 -15.19 10.70 6.27
N PHE A 25 -14.90 10.52 4.97
CA PHE A 25 -15.92 10.31 3.95
C PHE A 25 -16.77 9.06 4.19
N ILE A 26 -16.20 7.94 4.65
CA ILE A 26 -16.97 6.73 5.02
C ILE A 26 -18.05 7.07 6.07
N LYS A 27 -17.73 7.92 7.04
CA LYS A 27 -18.66 8.27 8.12
C LYS A 27 -19.80 9.18 7.66
N PHE A 28 -19.54 10.05 6.68
CA PHE A 28 -20.51 11.05 6.22
C PHE A 28 -21.38 10.56 5.05
N PHE A 29 -20.91 9.59 4.28
CA PHE A 29 -21.59 9.13 3.08
C PHE A 29 -21.90 7.64 3.19
N SER A 30 -23.18 7.31 3.30
CA SER A 30 -23.68 5.92 3.35
C SER A 30 -23.96 5.32 1.97
N ASP A 31 -23.48 5.96 0.90
CA ASP A 31 -23.72 5.49 -0.47
C ASP A 31 -22.80 4.30 -0.82
N ASP A 32 -23.38 3.28 -1.44
CA ASP A 32 -22.69 2.05 -1.84
C ASP A 32 -21.61 2.32 -2.90
N ILE A 33 -21.82 3.35 -3.73
CA ILE A 33 -20.84 3.79 -4.74
C ILE A 33 -19.62 4.42 -4.04
N ILE A 34 -19.85 5.28 -3.05
CA ILE A 34 -18.78 5.97 -2.33
C ILE A 34 -17.94 4.96 -1.53
N SER A 35 -18.58 3.97 -0.91
CA SER A 35 -17.89 2.89 -0.19
C SER A 35 -16.95 2.10 -1.12
N LYS A 36 -17.38 1.77 -2.34
CA LYS A 36 -16.53 1.08 -3.34
C LYS A 36 -15.35 1.93 -3.80
N LEU A 37 -15.56 3.22 -4.02
CA LEU A 37 -14.49 4.15 -4.40
C LEU A 37 -13.42 4.25 -3.30
N ILE A 38 -13.83 4.31 -2.03
CA ILE A 38 -12.91 4.38 -0.89
C ILE A 38 -12.12 3.08 -0.73
N VAL A 39 -12.74 1.92 -0.93
CA VAL A 39 -12.01 0.64 -0.95
C VAL A 39 -10.96 0.64 -2.08
N GLY A 40 -11.33 1.11 -3.28
CA GLY A 40 -10.39 1.28 -4.39
C GLY A 40 -9.22 2.22 -4.05
N GLU A 41 -9.51 3.32 -3.37
CA GLU A 41 -8.50 4.27 -2.89
C GLU A 41 -7.49 3.62 -1.94
N PHE A 42 -7.94 2.78 -0.99
CA PHE A 42 -7.02 2.07 -0.09
C PHE A 42 -6.04 1.15 -0.84
N PHE A 43 -6.49 0.48 -1.91
CA PHE A 43 -5.59 -0.32 -2.74
C PHE A 43 -4.60 0.55 -3.52
N LEU A 44 -5.04 1.71 -4.03
CA LEU A 44 -4.14 2.66 -4.70
C LEU A 44 -3.07 3.20 -3.74
N ILE A 45 -3.48 3.56 -2.53
CA ILE A 45 -2.57 4.00 -1.46
C ILE A 45 -1.55 2.88 -1.16
N ALA A 46 -2.01 1.63 -1.02
CA ALA A 46 -1.12 0.49 -0.79
C ALA A 46 -0.11 0.30 -1.92
N ILE A 47 -0.51 0.47 -3.18
CA ILE A 47 0.39 0.42 -4.34
C ILE A 47 1.46 1.51 -4.27
N VAL A 48 1.08 2.75 -3.95
CA VAL A 48 2.02 3.88 -3.81
C VAL A 48 3.03 3.59 -2.68
N GLN A 49 2.54 3.14 -1.53
CA GLN A 49 3.38 2.83 -0.37
C GLN A 49 4.32 1.65 -0.64
N TYR A 50 3.82 0.58 -1.27
CA TYR A 50 4.62 -0.56 -1.70
C TYR A 50 5.74 -0.13 -2.63
N THR A 51 5.39 0.62 -3.68
CA THR A 51 6.35 1.10 -4.69
C THR A 51 7.44 1.95 -4.03
N ASN A 52 7.06 2.87 -3.15
CA ASN A 52 8.02 3.74 -2.48
C ASN A 52 9.00 2.95 -1.59
N ASN A 53 8.50 2.01 -0.77
CA ASN A 53 9.36 1.17 0.06
C ASN A 53 10.22 0.21 -0.75
N LEU A 54 9.71 -0.31 -1.87
CA LEU A 54 10.47 -1.15 -2.78
C LEU A 54 11.64 -0.36 -3.39
N ILE A 55 11.39 0.88 -3.83
CA ILE A 55 12.44 1.80 -4.28
C ILE A 55 13.45 2.00 -3.15
N LYS A 56 13.01 2.36 -1.94
CA LYS A 56 13.94 2.57 -0.83
C LYS A 56 14.74 1.31 -0.46
N PHE A 57 14.15 0.11 -0.57
CA PHE A 57 14.82 -1.17 -0.29
C PHE A 57 15.97 -1.48 -1.25
N PHE A 58 15.83 -1.11 -2.52
CA PHE A 58 16.89 -1.24 -3.51
C PHE A 58 17.90 -0.09 -3.47
N SER A 59 17.60 1.01 -2.76
CA SER A 59 18.54 2.11 -2.57
C SER A 59 19.61 1.77 -1.53
N LYS A 60 20.85 2.21 -1.79
CA LYS A 60 21.95 2.09 -0.83
C LYS A 60 21.87 3.11 0.31
N GLU A 61 21.05 4.14 0.15
CA GLU A 61 20.91 5.23 1.14
C GLU A 61 20.12 4.77 2.39
N TYR A 62 19.30 3.73 2.25
CA TYR A 62 18.38 3.24 3.29
C TYR A 62 18.83 1.89 3.84
N ILE A 63 18.69 1.73 5.16
CA ILE A 63 19.02 0.48 5.85
C ILE A 63 17.89 -0.52 5.63
N ARG A 64 18.25 -1.77 5.32
CA ARG A 64 17.31 -2.87 5.19
C ARG A 64 17.05 -3.49 6.56
N THR A 65 16.04 -2.98 7.26
CA THR A 65 15.60 -3.52 8.55
C THR A 65 14.66 -4.72 8.37
N ASP A 66 14.56 -5.59 9.37
CA ASP A 66 13.63 -6.74 9.34
C ASP A 66 12.18 -6.31 9.10
N SER A 67 11.76 -5.19 9.70
CA SER A 67 10.44 -4.58 9.45
C SER A 67 10.21 -4.30 7.97
N ARG A 68 11.23 -3.83 7.25
CA ARG A 68 11.15 -3.57 5.81
C ARG A 68 11.05 -4.87 4.99
N TYR A 69 11.78 -5.92 5.37
CA TYR A 69 11.67 -7.23 4.73
C TYR A 69 10.25 -7.79 4.88
N VAL A 70 9.71 -7.78 6.10
CA VAL A 70 8.34 -8.22 6.39
C VAL A 70 7.32 -7.39 5.62
N TYR A 71 7.48 -6.06 5.64
CA TYR A 71 6.61 -5.14 4.91
C TYR A 71 6.56 -5.46 3.41
N ILE A 72 7.72 -5.63 2.76
CA ILE A 72 7.78 -5.89 1.32
C ILE A 72 7.14 -7.23 1.02
N PHE A 73 7.43 -8.28 1.80
CA PHE A 73 6.84 -9.60 1.59
C PHE A 73 5.31 -9.56 1.66
N LEU A 74 4.74 -9.01 2.74
CA LEU A 74 3.29 -8.92 2.92
C LEU A 74 2.65 -7.97 1.91
N SER A 75 3.30 -6.85 1.59
CA SER A 75 2.80 -5.89 0.60
C SER A 75 2.84 -6.46 -0.82
N SER A 76 3.85 -7.27 -1.16
CA SER A 76 3.89 -7.98 -2.44
C SER A 76 2.71 -8.93 -2.57
N TYR A 77 2.36 -9.68 -1.51
CA TYR A 77 1.17 -10.53 -1.50
C TYR A 77 -0.12 -9.75 -1.79
N VAL A 78 -0.31 -8.60 -1.14
CA VAL A 78 -1.49 -7.75 -1.35
C VAL A 78 -1.49 -7.08 -2.73
N VAL A 79 -0.42 -6.36 -3.07
CA VAL A 79 -0.38 -5.52 -4.28
C VAL A 79 -0.31 -6.35 -5.55
N ILE A 80 0.58 -7.36 -5.61
CA ILE A 80 0.70 -8.21 -6.78
C ILE A 80 -0.57 -9.07 -6.92
N GLY A 81 -1.08 -9.61 -5.81
CA GLY A 81 -2.33 -10.37 -5.80
C GLY A 81 -3.50 -9.56 -6.33
N PHE A 82 -3.63 -8.30 -5.90
CA PHE A 82 -4.67 -7.39 -6.38
C PHE A 82 -4.54 -7.06 -7.87
N ILE A 83 -3.31 -6.81 -8.36
CA ILE A 83 -3.06 -6.57 -9.79
C ILE A 83 -3.42 -7.81 -10.62
N ILE A 84 -3.04 -9.00 -10.16
CA ILE A 84 -3.40 -10.27 -10.82
C ILE A 84 -4.92 -10.42 -10.87
N LEU A 85 -5.63 -10.13 -9.77
CA LEU A 85 -7.09 -10.20 -9.72
C LEU A 85 -7.75 -9.25 -10.73
N ILE A 86 -7.26 -8.01 -10.85
CA ILE A 86 -7.73 -7.04 -11.86
C ILE A 86 -7.51 -7.60 -13.27
N LEU A 87 -6.32 -8.10 -13.57
CA LEU A 87 -6.02 -8.67 -14.89
C LEU A 87 -6.94 -9.85 -15.20
N LEU A 88 -7.11 -10.79 -14.26
CA LEU A 88 -8.01 -11.94 -14.43
C LEU A 88 -9.48 -11.53 -14.63
N SER A 89 -9.90 -10.42 -14.01
CA SER A 89 -11.25 -9.87 -14.15
C SER A 89 -11.45 -9.21 -15.52
N ILE A 90 -10.43 -8.55 -16.08
CA ILE A 90 -10.47 -7.93 -17.41
C ILE A 90 -10.56 -8.98 -18.51
N PHE A 91 -9.85 -10.09 -18.39
CA PHE A 91 -9.82 -11.15 -19.41
C PHE A 91 -11.01 -12.13 -19.32
N ASP A 92 -12.04 -11.84 -18.51
CA ASP A 92 -13.20 -12.70 -18.24
C ASP A 92 -12.86 -14.14 -17.78
N ILE A 93 -11.60 -14.41 -17.43
CA ILE A 93 -11.14 -15.69 -16.88
C ILE A 93 -11.81 -15.93 -15.53
N ALA A 94 -12.06 -14.86 -14.77
CA ALA A 94 -12.81 -14.90 -13.51
C ALA A 94 -14.33 -15.15 -13.67
N LYS A 95 -14.90 -14.96 -14.88
CA LYS A 95 -16.31 -15.27 -15.19
C LYS A 95 -16.52 -16.71 -15.66
N GLY A 96 -15.43 -17.46 -15.86
CA GLY A 96 -15.50 -18.91 -16.09
C GLY A 96 -16.18 -19.63 -14.94
N ASN A 97 -16.83 -20.76 -15.23
CA ASN A 97 -17.67 -21.57 -14.35
C ASN A 97 -16.88 -22.29 -13.22
N ILE A 98 -15.89 -21.63 -12.64
CA ILE A 98 -14.92 -22.18 -11.69
C ILE A 98 -15.31 -21.75 -10.27
N PRO A 99 -15.35 -22.66 -9.27
CA PRO A 99 -15.71 -22.36 -7.88
C PRO A 99 -14.70 -21.47 -7.12
N LEU A 100 -13.82 -20.75 -7.82
CA LEU A 100 -12.78 -19.87 -7.23
C LEU A 100 -13.34 -18.56 -6.67
N ARG A 101 -14.62 -18.25 -6.89
CA ARG A 101 -15.25 -17.02 -6.40
C ARG A 101 -15.05 -16.82 -4.89
N HIS A 102 -15.31 -17.86 -4.08
CA HIS A 102 -15.14 -17.78 -2.63
C HIS A 102 -13.66 -17.61 -2.22
N PHE A 103 -12.74 -18.19 -2.99
CA PHE A 103 -11.31 -18.01 -2.76
C PHE A 103 -10.89 -16.55 -3.02
N PHE A 104 -11.37 -15.94 -4.11
CA PHE A 104 -11.12 -14.54 -4.41
C PHE A 104 -11.77 -13.58 -3.40
N GLU A 105 -13.01 -13.87 -2.96
CA GLU A 105 -13.67 -13.10 -1.90
C GLU A 105 -12.84 -13.11 -0.61
N LEU A 106 -12.33 -14.28 -0.21
CA LEU A 106 -11.50 -14.42 0.99
C LEU A 106 -10.15 -13.70 0.85
N LEU A 107 -9.53 -13.73 -0.34
CA LEU A 107 -8.34 -12.94 -0.63
C LEU A 107 -8.60 -11.45 -0.47
N VAL A 108 -9.68 -10.93 -1.07
CA VAL A 108 -10.03 -9.50 -0.99
C VAL A 108 -10.30 -9.07 0.45
N ILE A 109 -10.99 -9.89 1.24
CA ILE A 109 -11.19 -9.63 2.68
C ILE A 109 -9.84 -9.58 3.42
N SER A 110 -8.95 -10.54 3.16
CA SER A 110 -7.61 -10.55 3.78
C SER A 110 -6.82 -9.28 3.44
N TRP A 111 -6.94 -8.80 2.20
CA TRP A 111 -6.26 -7.60 1.74
C TRP A 111 -6.86 -6.31 2.30
N MET A 112 -8.18 -6.27 2.47
CA MET A 112 -8.86 -5.14 3.15
C MET A 112 -8.37 -4.95 4.58
N ILE A 113 -8.06 -6.05 5.29
CA ILE A 113 -7.50 -6.00 6.64
C ILE A 113 -6.01 -5.64 6.60
N LEU A 114 -5.25 -6.26 5.70
CA LEU A 114 -3.80 -6.06 5.61
C LEU A 114 -3.42 -4.67 5.09
N SER A 115 -4.19 -4.09 4.16
CA SER A 115 -3.84 -2.82 3.53
C SER A 115 -3.68 -1.67 4.55
N PRO A 116 -4.63 -1.39 5.46
CA PRO A 116 -4.46 -0.39 6.51
C PRO A 116 -3.24 -0.66 7.41
N ILE A 117 -3.00 -1.92 7.79
CA ILE A 117 -1.87 -2.31 8.64
C ILE A 117 -0.55 -2.00 7.92
N LEU A 118 -0.45 -2.36 6.64
CA LEU A 118 0.72 -2.10 5.83
C LEU A 118 0.94 -0.61 5.60
N ILE A 119 -0.12 0.18 5.38
CA ILE A 119 -0.01 1.64 5.29
C ILE A 119 0.62 2.22 6.56
N ILE A 120 0.16 1.81 7.74
CA ILE A 120 0.73 2.24 9.02
C ILE A 120 2.19 1.78 9.15
N GLN A 121 2.49 0.52 8.83
CA GLN A 121 3.86 0.01 8.88
C GLN A 121 4.81 0.77 7.95
N SER A 122 4.36 1.11 6.74
CA SER A 122 5.11 1.92 5.78
C SER A 122 5.44 3.31 6.33
N LEU A 123 4.48 3.94 7.00
CA LEU A 123 4.66 5.24 7.64
C LEU A 123 5.69 5.18 8.77
N LEU A 124 5.64 4.12 9.59
CA LEU A 124 6.62 3.89 10.65
C LEU A 124 8.04 3.66 10.08
N ILE A 125 8.17 2.90 9.00
CA ILE A 125 9.46 2.72 8.30
C ILE A 125 9.98 4.07 7.81
N SER A 126 9.13 4.86 7.17
CA SER A 126 9.52 6.18 6.64
C SER A 126 9.89 7.19 7.74
N TYR A 127 9.22 7.13 8.90
CA TYR A 127 9.58 7.92 10.07
C TYR A 127 10.95 7.50 10.64
N SER A 128 11.19 6.20 10.78
CA SER A 128 12.48 5.66 11.25
C SER A 128 13.63 6.04 10.32
N ASP A 129 13.41 5.98 9.00
CA ASP A 129 14.40 6.38 8.00
C ASP A 129 14.84 7.84 8.17
N LYS A 130 13.90 8.73 8.49
CA LYS A 130 14.17 10.16 8.70
C LYS A 130 15.05 10.38 9.93
N ASN A 131 14.77 9.68 11.03
CA ASN A 131 15.56 9.78 12.25
C ASN A 131 17.00 9.27 12.03
N LEU A 132 17.15 8.11 11.38
CA LEU A 132 18.47 7.53 11.09
C LEU A 132 19.30 8.39 10.14
N ASN A 133 18.68 9.08 9.18
CA ASN A 133 19.41 9.99 8.29
C ASN A 133 19.81 11.31 8.98
N ASN A 134 19.07 11.77 10.00
CA ASN A 134 19.46 12.93 10.80
C ASN A 134 20.63 12.63 11.74
N GLU A 135 20.81 11.37 12.14
CA GLU A 135 21.90 10.91 13.01
C GLU A 135 23.19 10.56 12.25
N LYS A 136 23.15 10.44 10.92
CA LYS A 136 24.38 10.27 10.12
C LYS A 136 25.16 11.59 10.15
N PRO A 137 26.42 11.61 10.62
CA PRO A 137 27.26 12.79 10.49
C PRO A 137 27.38 13.12 8.99
N ASN A 138 27.30 14.41 8.65
CA ASN A 138 27.61 14.88 7.31
C ASN A 138 29.07 14.52 7.02
N ILE A 139 29.30 13.47 6.23
CA ILE A 139 30.60 13.12 5.66
C ILE A 139 30.74 13.88 4.34
#